data_AF-A0A1Q3A1X5-F1
#
_entry.id   AF-A0A1Q3A1X5-F1
#
_cell.length_a   1.000
_cell.length_b   1.000
_cell.length_c   1.000
_cell.angle_alpha   90.00
_cell.angle_beta   90.00
_cell.angle_gamma   90.00
#
_symmetry.space_group_name_H-M   'P 1'
#
loop_
_entity.id
_entity.type
_entity.pdbx_description
1 polymer ?
#
loop_
_entity_poly.entity_id
_entity_poly.type
_entity_poly.pdbx_seq_one_letter_code
_entity_poly.pdbx_strand_id
1 'polypeptide(L)'
;MSKIQVSSDQLRSIYGQLYDVLQEKASLHLPELDDPVSREVNLQLQLFLTNVMEMAFNSLKIDGPPANDILNSRCEPFDLELNERVRKSYETWEEETVKVANLKRAAQETINNVWMENQMDYLRELDSKIDAEPATDTSDNASYALEQYPIDTQLYTDSLESLSKTQSKLPHMRNQLQKLQLLLQHLQDEGSVG
;
A
#
# COMPACT_ATOMS: atom_id res chain seq x y z
N MET A 1 55.10 -16.44 -24.13
CA MET A 1 54.13 -16.57 -23.02
C MET A 1 53.40 -17.89 -23.18
N SER A 2 53.48 -18.75 -22.18
CA SER A 2 52.96 -20.13 -22.24
C SER A 2 51.43 -20.09 -22.35
N LYS A 3 50.89 -20.41 -23.53
CA LYS A 3 49.45 -20.53 -23.72
C LYS A 3 49.05 -21.93 -23.27
N ILE A 4 48.29 -22.00 -22.19
CA ILE A 4 47.78 -23.25 -21.64
C ILE A 4 46.73 -23.78 -22.63
N GLN A 5 46.92 -25.02 -23.10
CA GLN A 5 45.96 -25.72 -23.95
C GLN A 5 45.00 -26.48 -23.04
N VAL A 6 43.71 -26.21 -23.16
CA VAL A 6 42.67 -26.85 -22.36
C VAL A 6 41.54 -27.31 -23.28
N SER A 7 41.08 -28.54 -23.09
CA SER A 7 39.93 -29.10 -23.81
C SER A 7 38.62 -28.56 -23.23
N SER A 8 37.57 -28.44 -24.06
CA SER A 8 36.23 -28.02 -23.64
C SER A 8 35.69 -28.83 -22.45
N ASP A 9 36.00 -30.14 -22.39
CA ASP A 9 35.50 -31.03 -21.33
C ASP A 9 36.20 -30.81 -19.99
N GLN A 10 37.51 -30.51 -20.04
CA GLN A 10 38.27 -30.14 -18.85
C GLN A 10 37.76 -28.81 -18.29
N LEU A 11 37.42 -27.87 -19.16
CA LEU A 11 36.91 -26.58 -18.78
C LEU A 11 35.52 -26.68 -18.16
N ARG A 12 34.66 -27.54 -18.71
CA ARG A 12 33.34 -27.86 -18.14
C ARG A 12 33.46 -28.55 -16.77
N SER A 13 34.43 -29.45 -16.62
CA SER A 13 34.72 -30.12 -15.35
C SER A 13 35.21 -29.15 -14.28
N ILE A 14 36.15 -28.26 -14.62
CA ILE A 14 36.65 -27.21 -13.71
C ILE A 14 35.53 -26.26 -13.29
N TYR A 15 34.70 -25.82 -14.25
CA TYR A 15 33.53 -24.99 -13.97
C TYR A 15 32.57 -25.70 -13.00
N GLY A 16 32.25 -26.98 -13.26
CA GLY A 16 31.38 -27.78 -12.40
C GLY A 16 31.91 -27.91 -10.99
N GLN A 17 33.21 -28.24 -10.84
CA GLN A 17 33.84 -28.37 -9.52
C GLN A 17 33.86 -27.04 -8.75
N LEU A 18 34.17 -25.93 -9.42
CA LEU A 18 34.12 -24.60 -8.79
C LEU A 18 32.71 -24.24 -8.35
N TYR A 19 31.72 -24.52 -9.20
CA TYR A 19 30.32 -24.25 -8.90
C TYR A 19 29.83 -25.11 -7.73
N ASP A 20 30.13 -26.41 -7.72
CA ASP A 20 29.70 -27.33 -6.65
C ASP A 20 30.32 -26.94 -5.30
N VAL A 21 31.60 -26.56 -5.27
CA VAL A 21 32.27 -26.06 -4.05
C VAL A 21 31.68 -24.73 -3.59
N LEU A 22 31.40 -23.81 -4.53
CA LEU A 22 30.76 -22.53 -4.19
C LEU A 22 29.35 -22.73 -3.67
N GLN A 23 28.59 -23.68 -4.23
CA GLN A 23 27.22 -23.96 -3.81
C GLN A 23 27.16 -24.70 -2.47
N GLU A 24 28.09 -25.61 -2.21
CA GLU A 24 28.25 -26.26 -0.89
C GLU A 24 28.60 -25.23 0.20
N LYS A 25 29.46 -24.25 -0.12
CA LYS A 25 29.76 -23.14 0.79
C LYS A 25 28.59 -22.19 0.94
N ALA A 26 27.87 -21.91 -0.14
CA ALA A 26 26.69 -21.07 -0.11
C ALA A 26 25.62 -21.69 0.78
N SER A 27 25.28 -22.97 0.60
CA SER A 27 24.26 -23.66 1.39
C SER A 27 24.60 -23.78 2.88
N LEU A 28 25.88 -23.80 3.24
CA LEU A 28 26.32 -23.83 4.64
C LEU A 28 26.17 -22.46 5.35
N HIS A 29 26.28 -21.36 4.60
CA HIS A 29 26.36 -20.01 5.15
C HIS A 29 25.11 -19.17 4.91
N LEU A 30 24.26 -19.57 3.96
CA LEU A 30 23.01 -18.90 3.65
C LEU A 30 21.85 -19.62 4.34
N PRO A 31 20.89 -18.87 4.90
CA PRO A 31 19.68 -19.46 5.47
C PRO A 31 18.88 -20.19 4.38
N GLU A 32 18.32 -21.36 4.70
CA GLU A 32 17.50 -22.19 3.79
C GLU A 32 16.17 -21.55 3.38
N LEU A 33 15.78 -20.42 3.99
CA LEU A 33 14.58 -19.70 3.59
C LEU A 33 14.81 -18.97 2.25
N ASP A 34 13.72 -18.86 1.48
CA ASP A 34 13.56 -18.11 0.24
C ASP A 34 13.70 -16.59 0.49
N ASP A 35 14.86 -16.19 1.00
CA ASP A 35 15.25 -14.83 1.35
C ASP A 35 15.76 -14.12 0.09
N PRO A 36 15.26 -12.92 -0.26
CA PRO A 36 15.80 -12.14 -1.37
C PRO A 36 17.33 -11.97 -1.31
N VAL A 37 17.90 -11.88 -0.10
CA VAL A 37 19.35 -11.76 0.09
C VAL A 37 20.08 -13.03 -0.35
N SER A 38 19.50 -14.21 -0.09
CA SER A 38 20.17 -15.46 -0.44
C SER A 38 20.21 -15.69 -1.95
N ARG A 39 19.12 -15.32 -2.63
CA ARG A 39 19.04 -15.32 -4.10
C ARG A 39 20.02 -14.33 -4.72
N GLU A 40 20.18 -13.13 -4.15
CA GLU A 40 21.13 -12.13 -4.64
C GLU A 40 22.58 -12.61 -4.54
N VAL A 41 22.96 -13.20 -3.40
CA VAL A 41 24.31 -13.76 -3.23
C VAL A 41 24.57 -14.88 -4.23
N ASN A 42 23.60 -15.78 -4.45
CA ASN A 42 23.73 -16.86 -5.45
C ASN A 42 23.91 -16.31 -6.87
N LEU A 43 23.17 -15.26 -7.24
CA LEU A 43 23.31 -14.59 -8.53
C LEU A 43 24.71 -13.95 -8.66
N GLN A 44 25.19 -13.29 -7.60
CA GLN A 44 26.50 -12.66 -7.59
C GLN A 44 27.64 -13.69 -7.66
N LEU A 45 27.49 -14.85 -7.03
CA LEU A 45 28.43 -15.97 -7.16
C LEU A 45 28.47 -16.50 -8.60
N GLN A 46 27.32 -16.62 -9.25
CA GLN A 46 27.25 -17.02 -10.66
C GLN A 46 27.92 -15.99 -11.58
N LEU A 47 27.68 -14.69 -11.36
CA LEU A 47 28.36 -13.61 -12.10
C LEU A 47 29.87 -13.60 -11.86
N PHE A 48 30.32 -13.81 -10.62
CA PHE A 48 31.73 -13.93 -10.28
C PHE A 48 32.38 -15.08 -11.05
N LEU A 49 31.74 -16.25 -11.06
CA LEU A 49 32.25 -17.44 -11.75
C LEU A 49 32.33 -17.17 -13.27
N THR A 50 31.29 -16.57 -13.87
CA THR A 50 31.31 -16.16 -15.28
C THR A 50 32.46 -15.19 -15.58
N ASN A 51 32.65 -14.15 -14.76
CA ASN A 51 33.72 -13.17 -14.93
C ASN A 51 35.12 -13.79 -14.80
N VAL A 52 35.34 -14.68 -13.84
CA VAL A 52 36.62 -15.39 -13.66
C VAL A 52 36.92 -16.25 -14.88
N MET A 53 35.90 -16.93 -15.41
CA MET A 53 36.04 -17.76 -16.59
C MET A 53 36.31 -16.92 -17.84
N GLU A 54 35.62 -15.80 -18.03
CA GLU A 54 35.91 -14.81 -19.09
C GLU A 54 37.34 -14.27 -19.02
N MET A 55 37.82 -13.91 -17.83
CA MET A 55 39.21 -13.49 -17.63
C MET A 55 40.20 -14.62 -17.93
N ALA A 56 39.88 -15.86 -17.54
CA ALA A 56 40.70 -17.03 -17.83
C ALA A 56 40.75 -17.33 -19.34
N PHE A 57 39.61 -17.21 -20.04
CA PHE A 57 39.51 -17.45 -21.48
C PHE A 57 40.45 -16.56 -22.30
N ASN A 58 40.68 -15.31 -21.87
CA ASN A 58 41.64 -14.42 -22.53
C ASN A 58 43.09 -14.94 -22.50
N SER A 59 43.41 -15.85 -21.58
CA SER A 59 44.75 -16.44 -21.41
C SER A 59 44.87 -17.90 -21.88
N LEU A 60 43.75 -18.54 -22.23
CA LEU A 60 43.65 -19.95 -22.60
C LEU A 60 43.51 -20.13 -24.11
N LYS A 61 44.16 -21.16 -24.67
CA LYS A 61 43.85 -21.65 -26.01
C LYS A 61 42.92 -22.85 -25.86
N ILE A 62 41.67 -22.66 -26.23
CA ILE A 62 40.65 -23.71 -26.20
C ILE A 62 40.66 -24.40 -27.56
N ASP A 63 40.80 -25.72 -27.55
CA ASP A 63 40.53 -26.55 -28.74
C ASP A 63 39.07 -27.03 -28.63
N GLY A 64 38.18 -26.48 -29.46
CA GLY A 64 36.74 -26.80 -29.44
C GLY A 64 35.80 -25.64 -29.80
N PRO A 65 34.47 -25.84 -29.65
CA PRO A 65 33.48 -24.79 -29.86
C PRO A 65 33.73 -23.58 -28.93
N PRO A 66 33.24 -22.39 -29.30
CA PRO A 66 33.54 -21.15 -28.57
C PRO A 66 33.15 -21.26 -27.10
N ALA A 67 34.04 -20.78 -26.23
CA ALA A 67 33.91 -20.66 -24.77
C ALA A 67 32.52 -20.26 -24.26
N ASN A 68 31.85 -19.36 -25.01
CA ASN A 68 30.56 -18.78 -24.67
C ASN A 68 29.44 -19.84 -24.62
N ASP A 69 29.50 -20.88 -25.44
CA ASP A 69 28.48 -21.95 -25.42
C ASP A 69 28.57 -22.80 -24.15
N ILE A 70 29.76 -22.94 -23.58
CA ILE A 70 29.98 -23.72 -22.35
C ILE A 70 29.41 -22.95 -21.15
N LEU A 71 29.65 -21.63 -21.09
CA LEU A 71 29.11 -20.75 -20.05
C LEU A 71 27.58 -20.63 -20.13
N ASN A 72 27.03 -20.46 -21.33
CA ASN A 72 25.59 -20.31 -21.54
C ASN A 72 24.81 -21.60 -21.27
N SER A 73 25.46 -22.77 -21.28
CA SER A 73 24.80 -24.06 -21.05
C SER A 73 24.27 -24.29 -19.62
N ARG A 74 24.67 -23.46 -18.64
CA ARG A 74 24.16 -23.50 -17.25
C ARG A 74 23.39 -22.25 -16.82
N CYS A 75 23.15 -21.29 -17.72
CA CYS A 75 22.21 -20.21 -17.42
C CYS A 75 20.81 -20.79 -17.28
N GLU A 76 20.07 -20.35 -16.26
CA GLU A 76 18.67 -20.72 -16.07
C GLU A 76 17.89 -20.39 -17.36
N PRO A 77 17.13 -21.36 -17.92
CA PRO A 77 16.36 -21.10 -19.13
C PRO A 77 15.37 -19.98 -18.86
N PHE A 78 15.19 -19.11 -19.86
CA PHE A 78 14.23 -18.02 -19.75
C PHE A 78 12.82 -18.59 -19.58
N ASP A 79 12.21 -18.35 -18.42
CA ASP A 79 10.84 -18.80 -18.13
C ASP A 79 9.83 -17.96 -18.91
N LEU A 80 9.34 -18.53 -20.01
CA LEU A 80 8.33 -17.92 -20.87
C LEU A 80 6.99 -17.74 -20.14
N GLU A 81 6.62 -18.65 -19.22
CA GLU A 81 5.36 -18.56 -18.49
C GLU A 81 5.39 -17.44 -17.47
N LEU A 82 6.51 -17.30 -16.74
CA LEU A 82 6.71 -16.20 -15.80
C LEU A 82 6.74 -14.86 -16.55
N ASN A 83 7.43 -14.77 -17.67
CA ASN A 83 7.48 -13.55 -18.46
C ASN A 83 6.09 -13.15 -19.02
N GLU A 84 5.32 -14.12 -19.50
CA GLU A 84 3.93 -13.92 -19.95
C GLU A 84 3.05 -13.40 -18.78
N ARG A 85 3.23 -13.95 -17.58
CA ARG A 85 2.52 -13.50 -16.37
C ARG A 85 2.91 -12.07 -15.99
N VAL A 86 4.20 -11.76 -16.02
CA VAL A 86 4.72 -10.41 -15.75
C VAL A 86 4.12 -9.44 -16.76
N ARG A 87 4.15 -9.78 -18.05
CA ARG A 87 3.56 -8.97 -19.12
C ARG A 87 2.07 -8.68 -18.89
N LYS A 88 1.28 -9.70 -18.56
CA LYS A 88 -0.14 -9.54 -18.25
C LYS A 88 -0.36 -8.65 -17.02
N SER A 89 0.45 -8.82 -15.97
CA SER A 89 0.32 -7.96 -14.78
C SER A 89 0.65 -6.49 -15.08
N TYR A 90 1.66 -6.22 -15.92
CA TYR A 90 1.96 -4.86 -16.37
C TYR A 90 0.80 -4.26 -17.18
N GLU A 91 0.22 -5.01 -18.10
CA GLU A 91 -0.94 -4.55 -18.89
C GLU A 91 -2.12 -4.20 -17.98
N THR A 92 -2.46 -5.07 -17.02
CA THR A 92 -3.53 -4.78 -16.05
C THR A 92 -3.24 -3.58 -15.17
N TRP A 93 -1.97 -3.39 -14.79
CA TRP A 93 -1.55 -2.23 -14.00
C TRP A 93 -1.66 -0.92 -14.79
N GLU A 94 -1.29 -0.94 -16.06
CA GLU A 94 -1.43 0.22 -16.95
C GLU A 94 -2.92 0.57 -17.17
N GLU A 95 -3.76 -0.42 -17.44
CA GLU A 95 -5.20 -0.23 -17.63
C GLU A 95 -5.86 0.37 -16.38
N GLU A 96 -5.61 -0.17 -15.20
CA GLU A 96 -6.17 0.34 -13.94
C GLU A 96 -5.62 1.73 -13.60
N THR A 97 -4.35 2.01 -13.91
CA THR A 97 -3.77 3.35 -13.71
C THR A 97 -4.47 4.40 -14.59
N VAL A 98 -4.68 4.08 -15.87
CA VAL A 98 -5.41 4.96 -16.81
C VAL A 98 -6.85 5.15 -16.37
N LYS A 99 -7.53 4.07 -15.95
CA LYS A 99 -8.91 4.10 -15.47
C LYS A 99 -9.06 4.97 -14.23
N VAL A 100 -8.18 4.85 -13.24
CA VAL A 100 -8.20 5.70 -12.04
C VAL A 100 -7.93 7.17 -12.39
N ALA A 101 -6.99 7.45 -13.30
CA ALA A 101 -6.72 8.82 -13.73
C ALA A 101 -7.95 9.45 -14.42
N ASN A 102 -8.59 8.70 -15.32
CA ASN A 102 -9.80 9.13 -16.01
C ASN A 102 -10.97 9.31 -15.04
N LEU A 103 -11.17 8.38 -14.11
CA LEU A 103 -12.19 8.48 -13.07
C LEU A 103 -11.99 9.70 -12.18
N LYS A 104 -10.75 10.01 -11.77
CA LYS A 104 -10.48 11.21 -10.96
C LYS A 104 -10.88 12.49 -11.71
N ARG A 105 -10.54 12.59 -12.99
CA ARG A 105 -10.88 13.75 -13.82
C ARG A 105 -12.39 13.85 -14.04
N ALA A 106 -13.01 12.76 -14.52
CA ALA A 106 -14.43 12.73 -14.83
C ALA A 106 -15.30 12.90 -13.58
N ALA A 107 -14.91 12.32 -12.43
CA ALA A 107 -15.62 12.49 -11.17
C ALA A 107 -15.59 13.95 -10.70
N GLN A 108 -14.44 14.62 -10.78
CA GLN A 108 -14.35 16.04 -10.42
C GLN A 108 -15.23 16.92 -11.32
N GLU A 109 -15.19 16.70 -12.64
CA GLU A 109 -16.01 17.44 -13.59
C GLU A 109 -17.51 17.19 -13.36
N THR A 110 -17.92 15.93 -13.20
CA THR A 110 -19.33 15.57 -12.96
C THR A 110 -19.88 16.09 -11.64
N ILE A 111 -19.12 15.98 -10.54
CA ILE A 111 -19.54 16.52 -9.24
C ILE A 111 -19.72 18.03 -9.30
N ASN A 112 -18.77 18.74 -9.90
CA ASN A 112 -18.87 20.20 -10.04
C ASN A 112 -20.05 20.60 -10.91
N ASN A 113 -20.30 19.90 -12.03
CA ASN A 113 -21.43 20.20 -12.90
C ASN A 113 -22.75 20.00 -12.18
N VAL A 114 -22.94 18.87 -11.49
CA VAL A 114 -24.17 18.58 -10.72
C VAL A 114 -24.36 19.58 -9.59
N TRP A 115 -23.29 19.97 -8.90
CA TRP A 115 -23.38 20.95 -7.82
C TRP A 115 -23.76 22.35 -8.36
N MET A 116 -23.12 22.79 -9.45
CA MET A 116 -23.42 24.07 -10.10
C MET A 116 -24.86 24.11 -10.65
N GLU A 117 -25.33 23.01 -11.26
CA GLU A 117 -26.70 22.91 -11.77
C GLU A 117 -27.73 23.02 -10.64
N ASN A 118 -27.56 22.23 -9.58
CA ASN A 118 -28.43 22.29 -8.40
C ASN A 118 -28.41 23.66 -7.71
N GLN A 119 -27.24 24.30 -7.64
CA GLN A 119 -27.12 25.65 -7.08
C GLN A 119 -27.91 26.66 -7.93
N MET A 120 -27.78 26.60 -9.25
CA MET A 120 -28.49 27.50 -10.16
C MET A 120 -30.00 27.31 -10.09
N ASP A 121 -30.47 26.06 -9.99
CA ASP A 121 -31.89 25.76 -9.84
C ASP A 121 -32.43 26.24 -8.49
N TYR A 122 -31.68 26.05 -7.40
CA TYR A 122 -32.05 26.57 -6.09
C TYR A 122 -32.11 28.10 -6.07
N LEU A 123 -31.13 28.79 -6.67
CA LEU A 123 -31.14 30.24 -6.79
C LEU A 123 -32.32 30.72 -7.62
N ARG A 124 -32.65 30.05 -8.73
CA ARG A 124 -33.83 30.36 -9.55
C ARG A 124 -35.14 30.18 -8.78
N GLU A 125 -35.25 29.15 -7.95
CA GLU A 125 -36.41 28.95 -7.07
C GLU A 125 -36.52 30.08 -6.03
N LEU A 126 -35.39 30.53 -5.49
CA LEU A 126 -35.33 31.59 -4.49
C LEU A 126 -35.68 32.96 -5.10
N ASP A 127 -35.14 33.28 -6.28
CA ASP A 127 -35.51 34.47 -7.04
C ASP A 127 -37.01 34.47 -7.38
N SER A 128 -37.55 33.31 -7.80
CA SER A 128 -38.99 33.16 -8.04
C SER A 128 -39.83 33.41 -6.79
N LYS A 129 -39.34 33.08 -5.59
CA LYS A 129 -40.04 33.35 -4.32
C LYS A 129 -39.95 34.81 -3.94
N ILE A 130 -38.79 35.44 -4.15
CA ILE A 130 -38.58 36.88 -3.90
C ILE A 130 -39.49 37.71 -4.83
N ASP A 131 -39.55 37.38 -6.12
CA ASP A 131 -40.40 38.08 -7.09
C ASP A 131 -41.90 37.86 -6.83
N ALA A 132 -42.26 36.72 -6.22
CA ALA A 132 -43.63 36.38 -5.85
C ALA A 132 -44.07 37.02 -4.51
N GLU A 133 -43.13 37.42 -3.65
CA GLU A 133 -43.45 38.25 -2.49
C GLU A 133 -43.76 39.68 -2.97
N PRO A 134 -45.00 40.17 -2.83
CA PRO A 134 -45.27 41.55 -3.13
C PRO A 134 -44.42 42.42 -2.19
N ALA A 135 -43.71 43.40 -2.73
CA ALA A 135 -43.05 44.44 -1.96
C ALA A 135 -44.11 45.14 -1.09
N THR A 136 -44.30 44.65 0.14
CA THR A 136 -44.89 45.45 1.20
C THR A 136 -43.89 46.54 1.51
N ASP A 137 -44.11 47.70 0.91
CA ASP A 137 -43.61 48.99 1.38
C ASP A 137 -44.13 49.24 2.81
N THR A 138 -43.58 48.51 3.77
CA THR A 138 -43.64 48.84 5.19
C THR A 138 -42.33 49.51 5.53
N SER A 139 -42.34 50.83 5.35
CA SER A 139 -41.49 51.76 6.11
C SER A 139 -41.80 51.57 7.61
N ASP A 140 -41.23 50.55 8.23
CA ASP A 140 -41.34 50.33 9.66
C ASP A 140 -39.96 50.34 10.31
N ASN A 141 -39.79 51.34 11.19
CA ASN A 141 -38.89 51.32 12.32
C ASN A 141 -39.15 50.05 13.15
N ALA A 142 -38.55 48.93 12.78
CA ALA A 142 -38.52 47.73 13.61
C ALA A 142 -37.57 47.97 14.79
N SER A 143 -38.09 48.66 15.81
CA SER A 143 -37.57 48.53 17.16
C SER A 143 -37.73 47.05 17.54
N TYR A 144 -36.61 46.34 17.63
CA TYR A 144 -36.57 44.98 18.18
C TYR A 144 -37.02 45.03 19.65
N ALA A 145 -38.32 44.90 19.89
CA ALA A 145 -38.83 44.61 21.22
C ALA A 145 -38.41 43.17 21.54
N LEU A 146 -37.39 43.03 22.40
CA LEU A 146 -37.07 41.77 23.06
C LEU A 146 -38.32 41.32 23.81
N GLU A 147 -39.09 40.42 23.22
CA GLU A 147 -40.10 39.65 23.94
C GLU A 147 -39.37 38.89 25.05
N GLN A 148 -39.46 39.40 26.27
CA GLN A 148 -38.97 38.72 27.46
C GLN A 148 -39.85 37.48 27.66
N TYR A 149 -39.43 36.36 27.06
CA TYR A 149 -39.95 35.05 27.41
C TYR A 149 -39.76 34.84 28.92
N PRO A 150 -40.83 34.54 29.69
CA PRO A 150 -40.68 34.19 31.09
C PRO A 150 -39.96 32.85 31.15
N ILE A 151 -38.64 32.88 31.32
CA ILE A 151 -37.86 31.67 31.57
C ILE A 151 -38.36 31.13 32.90
N ASP A 152 -38.98 29.95 32.86
CA ASP A 152 -39.40 29.24 34.04
C ASP A 152 -38.14 28.85 34.84
N THR A 153 -37.86 29.66 35.86
CA THR A 153 -36.61 29.58 36.63
C THR A 153 -36.44 28.24 37.31
N GLN A 154 -37.55 27.55 37.60
CA GLN A 154 -37.54 26.20 38.18
C GLN A 154 -37.00 25.17 37.18
N LEU A 155 -37.45 25.23 35.92
CA LEU A 155 -36.99 24.30 34.88
C LEU A 155 -35.49 24.48 34.59
N TYR A 156 -35.02 25.73 34.67
CA TYR A 156 -33.61 26.05 34.53
C TYR A 156 -32.79 25.50 35.71
N THR A 157 -33.24 25.69 36.96
CA THR A 157 -32.55 25.15 38.14
C THR A 157 -32.53 23.62 38.13
N ASP A 158 -33.61 22.98 37.71
CA ASP A 158 -33.70 21.52 37.61
C ASP A 158 -32.73 20.98 36.55
N SER A 159 -32.59 21.68 35.42
CA SER A 159 -31.63 21.31 34.38
C SER A 159 -30.17 21.42 34.86
N LEU A 160 -29.85 22.46 35.63
CA LEU A 160 -28.53 22.63 36.24
C LEU A 160 -28.24 21.59 37.31
N GLU A 161 -29.23 21.25 38.14
CA GLU A 161 -29.09 20.21 39.14
C GLU A 161 -28.88 18.83 38.47
N SER A 162 -29.64 18.53 37.43
CA SER A 162 -29.46 17.31 36.61
C SER A 162 -28.07 17.24 35.97
N LEU A 163 -27.57 18.36 35.45
CA LEU A 163 -26.21 18.45 34.90
C LEU A 163 -25.14 18.17 35.97
N SER A 164 -25.29 18.75 37.17
CA SER A 164 -24.35 18.49 38.27
C SER A 164 -24.37 17.01 38.72
N LYS A 165 -25.57 16.42 38.80
CA LYS A 165 -25.76 15.01 39.16
C LYS A 165 -25.12 14.08 38.13
N THR A 166 -25.30 14.35 36.84
CA THR A 166 -24.68 13.55 35.76
C THR A 166 -23.16 13.70 35.75
N GLN A 167 -22.63 14.91 35.94
CA GLN A 167 -21.19 15.14 36.05
C GLN A 167 -20.56 14.35 37.21
N SER A 168 -21.24 14.25 38.35
CA SER A 168 -20.74 13.47 39.50
C SER A 168 -20.77 11.95 39.26
N LYS A 169 -21.73 11.44 38.48
CA LYS A 169 -21.88 10.01 38.18
C LYS A 169 -20.97 9.53 37.04
N LEU A 170 -20.61 10.41 36.11
CA LEU A 170 -19.76 10.11 34.95
C LEU A 170 -18.42 9.42 35.32
N PRO A 171 -17.60 9.92 36.28
CA PRO A 171 -16.35 9.26 36.64
C PRO A 171 -16.58 7.89 37.26
N HIS A 172 -17.69 7.70 38.00
CA HIS A 172 -18.00 6.39 38.58
C HIS A 172 -18.38 5.37 37.50
N MET A 173 -19.20 5.75 36.53
CA MET A 173 -19.55 4.88 35.40
C MET A 173 -18.32 4.56 34.53
N ARG A 174 -17.43 5.53 34.30
CA ARG A 174 -16.18 5.31 33.57
C ARG A 174 -15.29 4.28 34.28
N ASN A 175 -15.16 4.37 35.60
CA ASN A 175 -14.41 3.39 36.39
C ASN A 175 -15.06 2.00 36.36
N GLN A 176 -16.39 1.91 36.42
CA GLN A 176 -17.10 0.63 36.32
C GLN A 176 -16.93 -0.02 34.94
N LEU A 177 -17.01 0.77 33.87
CA LEU A 177 -16.74 0.28 32.51
C LEU A 177 -15.31 -0.20 32.35
N GLN A 178 -14.33 0.52 32.88
CA GLN A 178 -12.94 0.09 32.84
C GLN A 178 -12.73 -1.23 33.62
N LYS A 179 -13.38 -1.39 34.78
CA LYS A 179 -13.36 -2.66 35.54
C LYS A 179 -13.98 -3.81 34.74
N LEU A 180 -15.12 -3.57 34.10
CA LEU A 180 -15.78 -4.57 33.25
C LEU A 180 -14.92 -4.94 32.04
N GLN A 181 -14.27 -3.97 31.41
CA GLN A 181 -13.36 -4.21 30.29
C GLN A 181 -12.16 -5.05 30.71
N LEU A 182 -11.56 -4.77 31.88
CA LEU A 182 -10.47 -5.57 32.43
C LEU A 182 -10.93 -7.00 32.78
N LEU A 183 -12.13 -7.16 33.34
CA LEU A 183 -12.72 -8.48 33.60
C LEU A 183 -12.98 -9.25 32.30
N LEU A 184 -13.49 -8.59 31.26
CA LEU A 184 -13.75 -9.20 29.97
C LEU A 184 -12.43 -9.63 29.29
N GLN A 185 -11.40 -8.78 29.35
CA GLN A 185 -10.08 -9.12 28.86
C GLN A 185 -9.49 -10.34 29.60
N HIS A 186 -9.64 -10.39 30.94
CA HIS A 186 -9.19 -11.55 31.72
C HIS A 186 -9.94 -12.83 31.34
N LEU A 187 -11.26 -12.77 31.13
CA LEU A 187 -12.05 -13.93 30.68
C LEU A 187 -11.67 -14.36 29.26
N GLN A 188 -11.31 -13.42 28.39
CA GLN A 188 -10.88 -13.71 27.02
C GLN A 188 -9.48 -14.34 27.00
N ASP A 189 -8.57 -13.88 27.87
CA ASP A 189 -7.24 -14.45 28.03
C ASP A 189 -7.29 -15.87 28.64
N GLU A 190 -8.18 -16.12 29.62
CA GLU A 190 -8.40 -17.48 30.15
C GLU A 190 -9.07 -18.42 29.14
N GLY A 191 -9.91 -17.90 28.24
CA GLY A 191 -10.56 -18.67 27.17
C GLY A 191 -9.64 -19.02 25.98
N SER A 192 -8.48 -18.37 25.84
CA SER A 192 -7.52 -18.61 24.75
C SER A 192 -6.43 -19.64 25.08
N VAL A 193 -6.42 -20.19 26.31
CA VAL A 193 -5.45 -21.20 26.78
C VAL A 193 -6.10 -22.60 26.95
N GLY A 194 -7.31 -22.78 26.43
CA GLY A 194 -8.02 -24.08 26.36
C GLY A 194 -7.97 -24.71 24.98
#